data_AF-A0A424NI20-F1
#
_entry.id   AF-A0A424NI20-F1
#
_cell.length_a   1.000
_cell.length_b   1.000
_cell.length_c   1.000
_cell.angle_alpha   90.00
_cell.angle_beta   90.00
_cell.angle_gamma   90.00
#
_symmetry.space_group_name_H-M   'P 1'
#
loop_
_entity.id
_entity.type
_entity.pdbx_description
1 polymer ?
#
loop_
_entity_poly.entity_id
_entity_poly.type
_entity_poly.pdbx_seq_one_letter_code
_entity_poly.pdbx_strand_id
1 'polypeptide(L)'
;NRLYGVLDRRLEGREYVVDAYSIADIANWCWVRTYRWSGVSREGLDHLDRWLGQMKARPACRAGIQVPVPAPKSMLSGADAKAFTTNAQSIVQT
;
A
#
# COMPACT_ATOMS: atom_id res chain seq x y z
N ASN A 1 14.55 -1.59 -8.63
CA ASN A 1 13.83 -0.76 -7.63
C ASN A 1 14.18 0.73 -7.73
N ARG A 2 13.87 1.40 -8.86
CA ARG A 2 14.27 2.81 -9.07
C ARG A 2 13.62 3.77 -8.07
N LEU A 3 12.30 3.73 -7.95
CA LEU A 3 11.55 4.69 -7.11
C LEU A 3 11.77 4.45 -5.62
N TYR A 4 11.80 3.18 -5.19
CA TYR A 4 12.08 2.86 -3.78
C TYR A 4 13.50 3.22 -3.38
N GLY A 5 14.49 3.09 -4.27
CA GLY A 5 15.85 3.58 -4.00
C GLY A 5 15.92 5.11 -3.88
N VAL A 6 15.16 5.85 -4.69
CA VAL A 6 15.05 7.32 -4.54
C VAL A 6 14.40 7.69 -3.21
N LEU A 7 13.34 7.00 -2.82
CA LEU A 7 12.65 7.26 -1.56
C LEU A 7 13.53 6.88 -0.36
N ASP A 8 14.27 5.77 -0.42
CA ASP A 8 15.22 5.35 0.62
C ASP A 8 16.31 6.41 0.83
N ARG A 9 16.98 6.85 -0.25
CA ARG A 9 17.97 7.93 -0.17
C ARG A 9 17.35 9.23 0.33
N ARG A 10 16.10 9.51 -0.01
CA ARG A 10 15.40 10.69 0.52
C ARG A 10 15.16 10.58 2.03
N LEU A 11 15.01 9.38 2.57
CA LEU A 11 14.74 9.11 3.99
C LEU A 11 16.01 8.93 4.83
N GLU A 12 17.19 8.96 4.19
CA GLU A 12 18.49 8.97 4.87
C GLU A 12 18.59 10.20 5.78
N GLY A 13 18.82 9.95 7.09
CA GLY A 13 18.89 11.01 8.10
C GLY A 13 17.61 11.81 8.35
N ARG A 14 16.47 11.43 7.76
CA ARG A 14 15.18 12.13 7.89
C ARG A 14 14.12 11.22 8.45
N GLU A 15 13.27 11.75 9.34
CA GLU A 15 12.16 10.97 9.90
C GLU A 15 11.04 10.77 8.86
N TYR A 16 10.72 11.81 8.09
CA TYR A 16 9.67 11.83 7.08
C TYR A 16 10.21 12.20 5.69
N VAL A 17 9.37 12.11 4.66
CA VAL A 17 9.75 12.44 3.27
C VAL A 17 10.19 13.90 3.12
N VAL A 18 9.59 14.80 3.91
CA VAL A 18 9.99 16.21 4.04
C VAL A 18 10.34 16.50 5.50
N ASP A 19 10.55 17.76 5.87
CA ASP A 19 11.08 18.09 7.20
C ASP A 19 10.15 17.63 8.33
N ALA A 20 8.85 17.93 8.22
CA ALA A 20 7.82 17.41 9.12
C ALA A 20 6.91 16.41 8.40
N TYR A 21 6.23 15.56 9.18
CA TYR A 21 5.17 14.69 8.65
C TYR A 21 4.18 15.48 7.80
N SER A 22 3.90 14.99 6.59
CA SER A 22 3.03 15.70 5.66
C SER A 22 2.21 14.73 4.80
N ILE A 23 1.39 15.31 3.93
CA ILE A 23 0.68 14.55 2.90
C ILE A 23 1.62 13.77 1.98
N ALA A 24 2.89 14.18 1.85
CA ALA A 24 3.89 13.44 1.07
C ALA A 24 4.12 12.03 1.63
N ASP A 25 4.13 11.88 2.96
CA ASP A 25 4.27 10.57 3.61
C ASP A 25 3.05 9.70 3.35
N ILE A 26 1.85 10.25 3.49
CA ILE A 26 0.59 9.55 3.25
C ILE A 26 0.50 9.07 1.80
N ALA A 27 0.82 9.96 0.85
CA ALA A 27 0.76 9.69 -0.58
C ALA A 27 1.76 8.62 -1.05
N ASN A 28 2.95 8.56 -0.42
CA ASN A 28 3.90 7.48 -0.72
C ASN A 28 3.53 6.19 0.01
N TRP A 29 3.05 6.28 1.26
CA TRP A 29 2.78 5.13 2.11
C TRP A 29 1.66 4.23 1.56
N CYS A 30 0.64 4.82 0.93
CA CYS A 30 -0.45 4.04 0.34
C CYS A 30 0.03 3.03 -0.71
N TRP A 31 1.09 3.37 -1.46
CA TRP A 31 1.73 2.50 -2.46
C TRP A 31 2.82 1.60 -1.87
N VAL A 32 3.64 2.12 -0.96
CA VAL A 32 4.74 1.32 -0.38
C VAL A 32 4.19 0.21 0.52
N ARG A 33 3.08 0.42 1.24
CA ARG A 33 2.49 -0.62 2.11
C ARG A 33 2.03 -1.86 1.33
N THR A 34 1.66 -1.71 0.06
CA THR A 34 1.14 -2.77 -0.81
C THR A 34 2.22 -3.38 -1.73
N TYR A 35 3.52 -3.13 -1.45
CA TYR A 35 4.64 -3.59 -2.28
C TYR A 35 4.64 -5.08 -2.64
N ARG A 36 4.09 -5.94 -1.76
CA ARG A 36 4.02 -7.40 -2.02
C ARG A 36 3.12 -7.73 -3.20
N TRP A 37 2.07 -6.94 -3.41
CA TRP A 37 1.13 -7.12 -4.52
C TRP A 37 1.77 -6.71 -5.86
N SER A 38 2.64 -5.70 -5.84
CA SER A 38 3.35 -5.23 -7.04
C SER A 38 4.63 -6.03 -7.36
N GLY A 39 5.01 -7.00 -6.52
CA GLY A 39 6.21 -7.82 -6.72
C GLY A 39 7.54 -7.05 -6.58
N VAL A 40 7.51 -5.85 -6.01
CA VAL A 40 8.68 -4.97 -5.91
C VAL A 40 9.46 -5.29 -4.62
N SER A 41 10.72 -5.74 -4.74
CA SER A 41 11.56 -5.99 -3.55
C SER A 41 11.89 -4.68 -2.80
N ARG A 42 12.11 -4.79 -1.50
CA ARG A 42 12.60 -3.68 -0.64
C ARG A 42 13.85 -4.07 0.14
N GLU A 43 14.47 -5.19 -0.21
CA GLU A 43 15.69 -5.68 0.41
C GLU A 43 16.81 -4.65 0.29
N GLY A 44 17.52 -4.41 1.40
CA GLY A 44 18.61 -3.42 1.47
C GLY A 44 18.16 -1.95 1.48
N LEU A 45 16.87 -1.66 1.72
CA LEU A 45 16.33 -0.30 1.81
C LEU A 45 15.97 0.04 3.27
N ASP A 46 16.99 0.15 4.11
CA ASP A 46 16.84 0.25 5.56
C ASP A 46 16.08 1.51 6.01
N HIS A 47 16.30 2.64 5.34
CA HIS A 47 15.62 3.90 5.67
C HIS A 47 14.14 3.83 5.28
N LEU A 48 13.87 3.23 4.13
CA LEU A 48 12.51 2.96 3.67
C LEU A 48 11.79 1.99 4.62
N ASP A 49 12.47 0.95 5.09
CA ASP A 49 11.90 -0.02 6.03
C ASP A 49 11.59 0.61 7.39
N ARG A 50 12.50 1.41 7.94
CA ARG A 50 12.28 2.20 9.16
C ARG A 50 11.03 3.08 9.02
N TRP A 51 10.98 3.90 7.97
CA TRP A 51 9.85 4.80 7.71
C TRP A 51 8.54 4.03 7.49
N LEU A 52 8.57 2.90 6.76
CA LEU A 52 7.37 2.08 6.56
C LEU A 52 6.86 1.51 7.88
N GLY A 53 7.75 1.06 8.77
CA GLY A 53 7.41 0.58 10.10
C GLY A 53 6.73 1.66 10.94
N GLN A 54 7.32 2.85 10.97
CA GLN A 54 6.75 4.03 11.64
C GLN A 54 5.35 4.36 11.11
N MET A 55 5.18 4.45 9.79
CA MET A 55 3.89 4.75 9.17
C MET A 55 2.83 3.67 9.47
N LYS A 56 3.20 2.39 9.48
CA LYS A 56 2.30 1.30 9.86
C LYS A 56 1.85 1.37 11.32
N ALA A 57 2.72 1.84 12.22
CA ALA A 57 2.41 1.96 13.65
C ALA A 57 1.45 3.13 13.98
N ARG A 58 1.36 4.15 13.11
CA ARG A 58 0.53 5.33 13.36
C ARG A 58 -0.97 4.96 13.48
N PRO A 59 -1.67 5.40 14.54
CA PRO A 59 -3.10 5.08 14.72
C PRO A 59 -4.00 5.53 13.56
N ALA A 60 -3.78 6.74 13.04
CA ALA A 60 -4.54 7.28 11.91
C ALA A 60 -4.34 6.47 10.61
N CYS A 61 -3.11 6.01 10.37
CA CYS A 61 -2.78 5.12 9.27
C CYS A 61 -3.54 3.79 9.38
N ARG A 62 -3.50 3.16 10.56
CA ARG A 62 -4.25 1.92 10.82
C ARG A 62 -5.76 2.08 10.66
N ALA A 63 -6.31 3.21 11.09
CA ALA A 63 -7.73 3.51 10.90
C ALA A 63 -8.07 3.75 9.41
N GLY A 64 -7.24 4.53 8.69
CA GLY A 64 -7.49 4.88 7.30
C GLY A 64 -7.54 3.69 6.35
N ILE A 65 -6.76 2.63 6.62
CA ILE A 65 -6.78 1.40 5.79
C ILE A 65 -8.03 0.53 6.01
N GLN A 66 -8.88 0.88 6.98
CA GLN A 66 -10.17 0.25 7.22
C GLN A 66 -11.32 1.03 6.54
N VAL A 67 -11.00 2.01 5.69
CA VAL A 67 -11.97 2.85 4.99
C VAL A 67 -11.80 2.70 3.47
N PRO A 68 -12.88 2.40 2.71
CA PRO A 68 -14.19 1.99 3.21
C PRO A 68 -14.09 0.68 4.01
N VAL A 69 -15.09 0.43 4.87
CA VAL A 69 -15.12 -0.78 5.71
C VAL A 69 -14.86 -1.99 4.82
N PRO A 70 -13.89 -2.85 5.14
CA PRO A 70 -13.58 -4.01 4.31
C PRO A 70 -14.86 -4.82 4.08
N ALA A 71 -15.13 -5.15 2.81
CA ALA A 71 -16.25 -6.02 2.48
C ALA A 71 -16.14 -7.30 3.33
N PRO A 72 -17.25 -7.77 3.93
CA PRO A 72 -17.19 -8.97 4.74
C PRO A 72 -16.66 -10.11 3.88
N LYS A 73 -15.81 -10.97 4.45
CA LYS A 73 -15.21 -12.10 3.68
C LYS A 73 -16.28 -12.97 3.00
N SER A 74 -17.48 -13.01 3.57
CA SER A 74 -18.66 -13.66 2.97
C SER A 74 -19.10 -13.05 1.64
N MET A 75 -18.89 -11.77 1.40
CA MET A 75 -19.16 -11.11 0.11
C MET A 75 -18.12 -11.48 -0.95
N LEU A 76 -16.95 -11.96 -0.54
CA LEU A 76 -15.88 -12.46 -1.41
C LEU A 76 -15.90 -14.00 -1.54
N SER A 77 -16.88 -14.68 -0.94
CA SER A 77 -17.02 -16.14 -1.01
C SER A 77 -18.49 -16.55 -1.09
N GLY A 78 -18.90 -17.09 -2.24
CA GLY A 78 -20.28 -17.54 -2.46
C GLY A 78 -20.66 -17.48 -3.93
N ALA A 79 -21.95 -17.67 -4.24
CA ALA A 79 -22.49 -17.57 -5.60
C ALA A 79 -22.12 -16.25 -6.30
N ASP A 80 -21.96 -15.18 -5.53
CA ASP A 80 -21.60 -13.83 -5.99
C ASP A 80 -20.16 -13.73 -6.52
N ALA A 81 -19.24 -14.55 -5.99
CA ALA A 81 -17.86 -14.59 -6.49
C ALA A 81 -17.79 -15.22 -7.90
N LYS A 82 -18.62 -16.23 -8.17
CA LYS A 82 -18.76 -16.82 -9.52
C LYS A 82 -19.37 -15.82 -10.51
N ALA A 83 -20.43 -15.12 -10.10
CA ALA A 83 -21.07 -14.10 -10.94
C ALA A 83 -20.11 -12.95 -11.30
N PHE A 84 -19.27 -12.50 -10.36
CA PHE A 84 -18.25 -11.48 -10.62
C PHE A 84 -17.19 -11.97 -11.62
N THR A 85 -16.69 -13.20 -11.48
CA THR A 85 -15.73 -13.77 -12.43
C THR A 85 -16.30 -13.95 -13.84
N THR A 86 -17.56 -14.37 -13.97
CA THR A 86 -18.23 -14.55 -15.27
C THR A 86 -18.44 -13.22 -15.99
N ASN A 87 -18.85 -12.17 -15.28
CA ASN A 87 -19.01 -10.84 -15.86
C ASN A 87 -17.67 -10.16 -16.19
N ALA A 88 -16.61 -10.39 -15.39
CA ALA A 88 -15.28 -9.87 -15.71
C ALA A 88 -14.70 -10.52 -16.98
N GLN A 89 -14.99 -11.80 -17.24
CA GLN A 89 -14.53 -12.52 -18.42
C GLN A 89 -15.22 -12.05 -19.72
N SER A 90 -16.51 -11.68 -19.66
CA SER A 90 -17.24 -11.20 -20.84
C SER A 90 -16.81 -9.80 -21.30
N ILE A 91 -16.40 -8.93 -20.36
CA ILE A 91 -15.93 -7.57 -20.67
C ILE A 91 -14.60 -7.56 -21.44
N VAL A 92 -13.74 -8.56 -21.24
CA VAL A 92 -12.41 -8.65 -21.89
C VAL A 92 -12.48 -9.26 -23.30
N GLN A 93 -13.59 -9.93 -23.64
CA GLN A 93 -13.77 -10.63 -24.92
C GLN A 93 -14.59 -9.83 -25.96
N THR A 94 -14.76 -8.52 -25.73
CA THR A 94 -15.32 -7.55 -26.69
C THR A 94 -14.23 -6.60 -27.16
#